data_AF-A0A949AA31-F1
#
_entry.id   AF-A0A949AA31-F1
#
_cell.length_a   1.000
_cell.length_b   1.000
_cell.length_c   1.000
_cell.angle_alpha   90.00
_cell.angle_beta   90.00
_cell.angle_gamma   90.00
#
_symmetry.space_group_name_H-M   'P 1'
#
loop_
_entity.id
_entity.type
_entity.pdbx_description
1 polymer ?
#
loop_
_entity_poly.entity_id
_entity_poly.type
_entity_poly.pdbx_seq_one_letter_code
_entity_poly.pdbx_strand_id
1 'polypeptide(L)'
;MSAFKELENGKAGKSLAMFQFQNFQGMYPSALVLNKGRTFSVLSSPGSIEETRILKNNAREVSLLVLGNNNLVSHLAYLTEWNISPTAGRNWEIIPSYNQEPKDVPADFLAFVPPNTRIIENHWLSRGRVVLFDKQEREAITVHRNGKLEVDRKGKNLIYRDRPEILAQANGLINESIQQKTMHRNPEKALELIGKAVELPVQNPYLRSALLYLKGDCETGLGRYEAGKKSLEEALQYFPRNNDAMQRLLEIIFFEQGPLPAIETMERSYSQSRNFFGLANVGMRLFLGHLHLAAGQMEKAREYFEKIYQENYPYARNPLSGILEMFKGNYAQAYRYLHQGEAQPPAFFIVREYRLLLARSMILARTDLGRARWILEDLAKYSLRQGHMTEVSLCFLLAREGKLAEARERIGPAFEKLKKMAAGDFETRIWFWYDAFIYARTMELLGNPREARKGYRACLDANPHTALAAEARKILAGR
;
A
#
# COMPACT_ATOMS: atom_id res chain seq x y z
N MET A 1 8.12 -16.72 -6.08
CA MET A 1 9.37 -17.46 -6.30
C MET A 1 9.90 -17.77 -4.92
N SER A 2 9.97 -19.02 -4.49
CA SER A 2 10.51 -19.39 -3.18
C SER A 2 12.02 -19.49 -3.28
N ALA A 3 12.76 -18.61 -2.61
CA ALA A 3 14.19 -18.78 -2.44
C ALA A 3 14.41 -19.67 -1.21
N PHE A 4 14.68 -20.95 -1.43
CA PHE A 4 15.14 -21.83 -0.35
C PHE A 4 16.58 -21.45 -0.01
N LYS A 5 16.83 -21.10 1.26
CA LYS A 5 18.16 -20.83 1.77
C LYS A 5 18.37 -21.64 3.03
N GLU A 6 19.00 -22.80 2.90
CA GLU A 6 19.45 -23.59 4.04
C GLU A 6 20.58 -22.82 4.75
N LEU A 7 20.33 -22.40 5.98
CA LEU A 7 21.27 -21.62 6.77
C LEU A 7 21.69 -22.43 8.00
N GLU A 8 22.75 -23.22 7.80
CA GLU A 8 23.61 -23.86 8.80
C GLU A 8 23.00 -24.89 9.78
N ASN A 9 23.76 -25.98 9.99
CA ASN A 9 23.53 -26.92 11.08
C ASN A 9 23.98 -26.31 12.42
N GLY A 10 23.09 -26.28 13.42
CA GLY A 10 23.43 -25.80 14.76
C GLY A 10 24.43 -26.71 15.49
N LYS A 11 25.27 -26.13 16.35
CA LYS A 11 26.32 -26.83 17.14
C LYS A 11 25.81 -27.91 18.12
N ALA A 12 24.50 -28.09 18.27
CA ALA A 12 23.87 -28.94 19.29
C ALA A 12 23.11 -30.17 18.72
N GLY A 13 23.36 -30.56 17.46
CA GLY A 13 22.81 -31.80 16.88
C GLY A 13 21.32 -31.78 16.51
N LYS A 14 20.58 -30.70 16.80
CA LYS A 14 19.28 -30.43 16.17
C LYS A 14 19.48 -29.48 14.99
N SER A 15 19.11 -29.92 13.79
CA SER A 15 19.09 -29.06 12.62
C SER A 15 18.09 -27.91 12.83
N LEU A 16 18.54 -26.69 12.53
CA LEU A 16 17.67 -25.54 12.36
C LEU A 16 17.45 -25.43 10.85
N ALA A 17 16.22 -25.61 10.40
CA ALA A 17 15.87 -25.32 9.01
C ALA A 17 15.16 -23.97 8.97
N MET A 18 15.52 -23.15 7.97
CA MET A 18 14.90 -21.85 7.75
C MET A 18 14.44 -21.74 6.30
N PHE A 19 13.21 -21.28 6.12
CA PHE A 19 12.58 -21.12 4.82
C PHE A 19 12.15 -19.66 4.70
N GLN A 20 12.55 -19.00 3.63
CA GLN A 20 12.05 -17.66 3.33
C GLN A 20 11.05 -17.76 2.18
N PHE A 21 9.81 -17.41 2.47
CA PHE A 21 8.76 -17.27 1.48
C PHE A 21 8.64 -15.80 1.13
N GLN A 22 8.94 -15.45 -0.12
CA GLN A 22 8.72 -14.11 -0.63
C GLN A 22 7.63 -14.19 -1.70
N ASN A 23 6.52 -13.52 -1.43
CA ASN A 23 5.52 -13.32 -2.46
C ASN A 23 6.09 -12.36 -3.52
N PHE A 24 5.79 -12.62 -4.80
CA PHE A 24 6.57 -12.16 -5.96
C PHE A 24 6.75 -10.63 -5.96
N GLN A 25 7.97 -10.12 -6.15
CA GLN A 25 8.31 -8.68 -6.33
C GLN A 25 8.01 -7.75 -5.14
N GLY A 26 9.00 -7.57 -4.24
CA GLY A 26 9.27 -6.38 -3.37
C GLY A 26 8.16 -5.79 -2.46
N MET A 27 6.95 -5.62 -2.96
CA MET A 27 5.79 -5.01 -2.29
C MET A 27 5.00 -5.95 -1.40
N TYR A 28 5.19 -7.26 -1.56
CA TYR A 28 4.32 -8.24 -0.92
C TYR A 28 4.92 -8.77 0.38
N PRO A 29 4.05 -9.21 1.30
CA PRO A 29 4.51 -9.77 2.54
C PRO A 29 5.43 -10.96 2.30
N SER A 30 6.48 -11.03 3.10
CA SER A 30 7.35 -12.20 3.16
C SER A 30 7.17 -12.90 4.50
N ALA A 31 7.49 -14.19 4.54
CA ALA A 31 7.48 -14.96 5.76
C ALA A 31 8.81 -15.69 5.92
N LEU A 32 9.37 -15.61 7.12
CA LEU A 32 10.47 -16.46 7.56
C LEU A 32 9.91 -17.59 8.40
N VAL A 33 10.01 -18.82 7.92
CA VAL A 33 9.60 -20.01 8.67
C VAL A 33 10.84 -20.67 9.22
N LEU A 34 10.86 -20.85 10.53
CA LEU A 34 11.91 -21.54 11.26
C LEU A 34 11.38 -22.85 11.77
N ASN A 35 12.11 -23.92 11.51
CA ASN A 35 11.84 -25.24 12.04
C ASN A 35 13.03 -25.70 12.87
N LYS A 36 12.77 -26.06 14.13
CA LYS A 36 13.76 -26.65 15.03
C LYS A 36 13.16 -27.87 15.72
N GLY A 37 13.60 -29.05 15.32
CA GLY A 37 13.02 -30.30 15.82
C GLY A 37 11.57 -30.50 15.34
N ARG A 38 10.60 -30.37 16.24
CA ARG A 38 9.16 -30.51 15.94
C ARG A 38 8.39 -29.18 16.01
N THR A 39 9.07 -28.09 16.34
CA THR A 39 8.44 -26.77 16.51
C THR A 39 8.71 -25.89 15.31
N PHE A 40 7.67 -25.20 14.86
CA PHE A 40 7.74 -24.18 13.82
C PHE A 40 7.49 -22.80 14.42
N SER A 41 8.19 -21.79 13.92
CA SER A 41 7.91 -20.38 14.20
C SER A 41 7.90 -19.61 12.90
N VAL A 42 6.99 -18.66 12.77
CA VAL A 42 6.83 -17.86 11.55
C VAL A 42 7.00 -16.39 11.90
N LEU A 43 7.83 -15.68 11.16
CA LEU A 43 7.89 -14.22 11.17
C LEU A 43 7.33 -13.71 9.85
N SER A 44 6.14 -13.13 9.89
CA SER A 44 5.52 -12.45 8.76
C SER A 44 5.99 -10.99 8.72
N SER A 45 6.40 -10.52 7.56
CA SER A 45 6.82 -9.15 7.30
C SER A 45 5.89 -8.53 6.26
N PRO A 46 5.47 -7.26 6.41
CA PRO A 46 4.63 -6.57 5.43
C PRO A 46 5.36 -6.25 4.11
N GLY A 47 6.69 -6.41 4.08
CA GLY A 47 7.50 -6.34 2.86
C GLY A 47 8.50 -7.48 2.77
N SER A 48 9.53 -7.31 1.94
CA SER A 48 10.56 -8.31 1.74
C SER A 48 11.55 -8.38 2.90
N ILE A 49 11.87 -9.60 3.35
CA ILE A 49 13.03 -9.86 4.20
C ILE A 49 14.27 -9.88 3.31
N GLU A 50 15.20 -8.96 3.56
CA GLU A 50 16.40 -8.78 2.73
C GLU A 50 17.57 -9.62 3.27
N GLU A 51 17.72 -9.64 4.59
CA GLU A 51 18.84 -10.32 5.23
C GLU A 51 18.41 -10.95 6.57
N THR A 52 18.95 -12.12 6.85
CA THR A 52 18.77 -12.80 8.14
C THR A 52 20.11 -13.36 8.61
N ARG A 53 20.47 -13.09 9.87
CA ARG A 53 21.68 -13.58 10.53
C ARG A 53 21.31 -14.34 11.78
N ILE A 54 21.81 -15.58 11.91
CA ILE A 54 21.67 -16.36 13.13
C ILE A 54 22.65 -15.79 14.16
N LEU A 55 22.11 -15.27 15.26
CA LEU A 55 22.88 -14.76 16.39
C LEU A 55 23.17 -15.89 17.38
N LYS A 56 22.15 -16.67 17.73
CA LYS A 56 22.30 -17.83 18.64
C LYS A 56 21.50 -19.01 18.12
N ASN A 57 22.04 -20.21 18.30
CA ASN A 57 21.35 -21.46 18.02
C ASN A 57 21.77 -22.53 19.03
N ASN A 58 21.05 -22.64 20.14
CA ASN A 58 21.30 -23.65 21.20
C ASN A 58 20.00 -24.36 21.59
N ALA A 59 20.04 -25.39 22.44
CA ALA A 59 18.85 -26.19 22.76
C ALA A 59 17.66 -25.39 23.33
N ARG A 60 17.91 -24.22 23.94
CA ARG A 60 16.91 -23.40 24.65
C ARG A 60 16.50 -22.13 23.90
N GLU A 61 17.29 -21.67 22.94
CA GLU A 61 17.12 -20.37 22.31
C GLU A 61 17.60 -20.42 20.85
N VAL A 62 16.80 -19.81 19.97
CA VAL A 62 17.26 -19.33 18.66
C VAL A 62 17.09 -17.82 18.65
N SER A 63 18.16 -17.10 18.31
CA SER A 63 18.13 -15.64 18.19
C SER A 63 18.55 -15.26 16.78
N LEU A 64 17.76 -14.39 16.14
CA LEU A 64 18.00 -13.92 14.78
C LEU A 64 18.09 -12.40 14.74
N LEU A 65 18.93 -11.88 13.86
CA LEU A 65 18.88 -10.50 13.41
C LEU A 65 18.28 -10.48 12.01
N VAL A 66 17.18 -9.77 11.83
CA VAL A 66 16.44 -9.69 10.56
C VAL A 66 16.44 -8.25 10.07
N LEU A 67 16.84 -8.07 8.81
CA LEU A 67 16.68 -6.84 8.06
C LEU A 67 15.62 -7.07 6.99
N GLY A 68 14.60 -6.23 6.93
CA GLY A 68 13.57 -6.29 5.89
C GLY A 68 13.01 -4.92 5.56
N ASN A 69 12.14 -4.86 4.55
CA ASN A 69 11.40 -3.67 4.17
C ASN A 69 10.01 -3.66 4.81
N ASN A 70 9.55 -2.48 5.24
CA ASN A 70 8.22 -2.26 5.77
C ASN A 70 7.40 -1.38 4.83
N ASN A 71 6.61 -2.02 3.96
CA ASN A 71 5.81 -1.32 2.93
C ASN A 71 4.61 -0.54 3.49
N LEU A 72 4.40 -0.56 4.81
CA LEU A 72 3.30 0.12 5.49
C LEU A 72 3.76 1.23 6.42
N VAL A 73 5.08 1.37 6.63
CA VAL A 73 5.69 2.43 7.44
C VAL A 73 6.71 3.18 6.59
N SER A 74 6.21 4.05 5.71
CA SER A 74 7.01 4.89 4.79
C SER A 74 7.97 4.13 3.87
N HIS A 75 7.69 2.85 3.56
CA HIS A 75 8.61 1.94 2.85
C HIS A 75 10.02 1.91 3.46
N LEU A 76 10.16 2.20 4.75
CA LEU A 76 11.44 2.14 5.46
C LEU A 76 11.90 0.69 5.60
N ALA A 77 13.21 0.49 5.69
CA ALA A 77 13.71 -0.78 6.16
C ALA A 77 13.60 -0.85 7.69
N TYR A 78 13.51 -2.06 8.22
CA TYR A 78 13.54 -2.33 9.64
C TYR A 78 14.65 -3.32 9.97
N LEU A 79 15.26 -3.12 11.12
CA LEU A 79 16.18 -4.04 11.76
C LEU A 79 15.55 -4.53 13.06
N THR A 80 15.47 -5.84 13.23
CA THR A 80 14.85 -6.44 14.41
C THR A 80 15.65 -7.63 14.94
N GLU A 81 15.70 -7.75 16.27
CA GLU A 81 16.19 -8.96 16.95
C GLU A 81 15.01 -9.80 17.37
N TRP A 82 15.04 -11.08 17.01
CA TRP A 82 13.98 -12.03 17.30
C TRP A 82 14.53 -13.19 18.12
N ASN A 83 14.06 -13.31 19.37
CA ASN A 83 14.41 -14.40 20.26
C ASN A 83 13.25 -15.42 20.35
N ILE A 84 13.58 -16.67 20.10
CA ILE A 84 12.62 -17.76 19.93
C ILE A 84 12.98 -18.87 20.90
N SER A 85 12.00 -19.29 21.70
CA SER A 85 12.08 -20.54 22.45
C SER A 85 11.79 -21.72 21.52
N PRO A 86 12.73 -22.67 21.29
CA PRO A 86 12.53 -23.86 20.46
C PRO A 86 11.49 -24.86 20.99
N THR A 87 10.79 -24.51 22.06
CA THR A 87 9.80 -25.37 22.72
C THR A 87 8.37 -24.86 22.56
N ALA A 88 8.20 -23.61 22.13
CA ALA A 88 6.90 -22.99 21.89
C ALA A 88 6.86 -22.45 20.47
N GLY A 89 6.09 -23.10 19.59
CA GLY A 89 5.82 -22.54 18.27
C GLY A 89 5.09 -21.21 18.41
N ARG A 90 5.53 -20.18 17.68
CA ARG A 90 4.93 -18.85 17.70
C ARG A 90 4.87 -18.24 16.31
N ASN A 91 3.78 -17.55 16.03
CA ASN A 91 3.64 -16.69 14.85
C ASN A 91 3.86 -15.24 15.30
N TRP A 92 4.77 -14.56 14.64
CA TRP A 92 5.12 -13.17 14.87
C TRP A 92 4.85 -12.39 13.59
N GLU A 93 4.36 -11.18 13.74
CA GLU A 93 4.04 -10.30 12.63
C GLU A 93 4.78 -8.98 12.87
N ILE A 94 5.63 -8.57 11.92
CA ILE A 94 6.17 -7.21 11.90
C ILE A 94 5.02 -6.25 11.62
N ILE A 95 5.04 -5.10 12.29
CA ILE A 95 3.99 -4.08 12.21
C ILE A 95 3.62 -3.79 10.74
N PRO A 96 2.33 -3.84 10.38
CA PRO A 96 1.21 -4.13 11.25
C PRO A 96 1.03 -5.63 11.50
N SER A 97 0.77 -5.96 12.76
CA SER A 97 0.15 -7.22 13.10
C SER A 97 -1.34 -7.02 13.20
N TYR A 98 -2.13 -7.79 12.45
CA TYR A 98 -3.61 -7.73 12.52
C TYR A 98 -4.17 -8.66 13.59
N ASN A 99 -3.34 -9.56 14.11
CA ASN A 99 -3.73 -10.57 15.09
C ASN A 99 -3.21 -10.28 16.51
N GLN A 100 -2.25 -9.37 16.68
CA GLN A 100 -1.72 -9.01 17.98
C GLN A 100 -2.60 -8.01 18.71
N GLU A 101 -2.73 -8.22 20.02
CA GLU A 101 -3.26 -7.18 20.90
C GLU A 101 -2.34 -5.94 20.84
N PRO A 102 -2.87 -4.72 20.94
CA PRO A 102 -2.08 -3.48 20.82
C PRO A 102 -0.86 -3.36 21.75
N LYS A 103 -0.79 -4.18 22.80
CA LYS A 103 0.30 -4.18 23.80
C LYS A 103 1.44 -5.14 23.48
N ASP A 104 1.26 -6.05 22.53
CA ASP A 104 2.30 -7.01 22.16
C ASP A 104 3.24 -6.37 21.15
N VAL A 105 4.46 -6.04 21.58
CA VAL A 105 5.50 -5.58 20.67
C VAL A 105 6.14 -6.82 20.03
N PRO A 106 6.16 -6.93 18.70
CA PRO A 106 6.54 -8.16 18.00
C PRO A 106 8.02 -8.55 18.10
N ALA A 107 8.85 -7.76 18.78
CA ALA A 107 10.27 -8.02 18.92
C ALA A 107 10.88 -7.38 20.16
N ASP A 108 11.95 -8.00 20.66
CA ASP A 108 12.77 -7.44 21.75
C ASP A 108 13.51 -6.17 21.33
N PHE A 109 13.70 -5.98 20.02
CA PHE A 109 14.28 -4.80 19.41
C PHE A 109 13.69 -4.57 18.03
N LEU A 110 13.33 -3.31 17.71
CA LEU A 110 12.91 -2.87 16.38
C LEU A 110 13.40 -1.44 16.14
N ALA A 111 14.19 -1.25 15.08
CA ALA A 111 14.61 0.07 14.62
C ALA A 111 14.31 0.25 13.14
N PHE A 112 13.86 1.44 12.76
CA PHE A 112 13.66 1.81 11.36
C PHE A 112 14.88 2.55 10.80
N VAL A 113 15.24 2.22 9.58
CA VAL A 113 16.39 2.75 8.82
C VAL A 113 15.96 3.01 7.38
N PRO A 114 16.74 3.78 6.58
CA PRO A 114 16.39 4.08 5.20
C PRO A 114 16.16 2.82 4.36
N PRO A 115 15.32 2.90 3.30
CA PRO A 115 15.22 1.82 2.34
C PRO A 115 16.58 1.55 1.67
N ASN A 116 16.76 0.34 1.12
CA ASN A 116 17.98 -0.07 0.40
C ASN A 116 19.26 -0.12 1.25
N THR A 117 19.15 -0.14 2.58
CA THR A 117 20.29 -0.44 3.46
C THR A 117 20.69 -1.90 3.38
N ARG A 118 21.97 -2.19 3.62
CA ARG A 118 22.51 -3.57 3.78
C ARG A 118 23.41 -3.66 5.00
N ILE A 119 23.51 -4.82 5.64
CA ILE A 119 24.49 -5.04 6.71
C ILE A 119 25.89 -5.14 6.09
N ILE A 120 26.84 -4.35 6.59
CA ILE A 120 28.27 -4.42 6.20
C ILE A 120 29.16 -4.92 7.33
N GLU A 121 28.82 -4.65 8.59
CA GLU A 121 29.49 -5.21 9.76
C GLU A 121 28.46 -5.65 10.80
N ASN A 122 28.64 -6.84 11.36
CA ASN A 122 27.76 -7.36 12.41
C ASN A 122 28.54 -7.63 13.70
N HIS A 123 28.34 -6.78 14.70
CA HIS A 123 28.88 -6.94 16.04
C HIS A 123 27.75 -7.05 17.08
N TRP A 124 26.61 -7.60 16.68
CA TRP A 124 25.39 -7.56 17.49
C TRP A 124 25.57 -8.36 18.80
N LEU A 125 26.20 -9.53 18.74
CA LEU A 125 26.47 -10.35 19.93
C LEU A 125 27.57 -9.78 20.83
N SER A 126 28.67 -9.30 20.24
CA SER A 126 29.87 -8.92 20.98
C SER A 126 29.82 -7.49 21.53
N ARG A 127 29.10 -6.59 20.83
CA ARG A 127 29.07 -5.16 21.15
C ARG A 127 27.66 -4.56 21.13
N GLY A 128 26.63 -5.35 20.81
CA GLY A 128 25.26 -4.83 20.69
C GLY A 128 25.10 -3.80 19.58
N ARG A 129 25.87 -3.90 18.48
CA ARG A 129 25.77 -2.97 17.34
C ARG A 129 25.88 -3.64 15.99
N VAL A 130 25.26 -3.05 14.96
CA VAL A 130 25.43 -3.44 13.55
C VAL A 130 25.70 -2.19 12.73
N VAL A 131 26.56 -2.29 11.72
CA VAL A 131 26.81 -1.22 10.76
C VAL A 131 26.11 -1.56 9.46
N LEU A 132 25.26 -0.65 9.02
CA LEU A 132 24.52 -0.69 7.78
C LEU A 132 25.10 0.32 6.80
N PHE A 133 24.96 0.04 5.51
CA PHE A 133 25.29 0.99 4.45
C PHE A 133 24.06 1.32 3.62
N ASP A 134 23.65 2.59 3.62
CA ASP A 134 22.63 3.11 2.71
C ASP A 134 23.28 3.32 1.33
N LYS A 135 22.89 2.49 0.36
CA LYS A 135 23.41 2.58 -1.01
C LYS A 135 23.03 3.88 -1.71
N GLN A 136 21.89 4.46 -1.35
CA GLN A 136 21.32 5.61 -2.02
C GLN A 136 21.99 6.91 -1.56
N GLU A 137 22.22 7.07 -0.26
CA GLU A 137 22.93 8.25 0.28
C GLU A 137 24.43 8.05 0.43
N ARG A 138 24.92 6.82 0.29
CA ARG A 138 26.29 6.42 0.59
C ARG A 138 26.67 6.76 2.03
N GLU A 139 25.73 6.53 2.95
CA GLU A 139 25.87 6.79 4.39
C GLU A 139 26.12 5.48 5.14
N ALA A 140 26.99 5.53 6.15
CA ALA A 140 27.14 4.45 7.12
C ALA A 140 26.23 4.72 8.32
N ILE A 141 25.43 3.73 8.70
CA ILE A 141 24.43 3.84 9.76
C ILE A 141 24.75 2.76 10.80
N THR A 142 25.17 3.15 12.00
CA THR A 142 25.40 2.22 13.10
C THR A 142 24.19 2.18 14.01
N VAL A 143 23.55 1.01 14.11
CA VAL A 143 22.40 0.78 14.99
C VAL A 143 22.88 0.03 16.23
N HIS A 144 22.58 0.56 17.41
CA HIS A 144 22.89 -0.08 18.69
C HIS A 144 21.63 -0.63 19.35
N ARG A 145 21.77 -1.76 20.05
CA ARG A 145 20.69 -2.42 20.79
C ARG A 145 20.07 -1.53 21.88
N ASN A 146 20.82 -0.57 22.41
CA ASN A 146 20.34 0.38 23.42
C ASN A 146 19.57 1.58 22.83
N GLY A 147 19.23 1.54 21.54
CA GLY A 147 18.47 2.59 20.83
C GLY A 147 19.32 3.79 20.39
N LYS A 148 20.65 3.72 20.50
CA LYS A 148 21.54 4.69 19.84
C LYS A 148 21.62 4.41 18.33
N LEU A 149 21.53 5.47 17.54
CA LEU A 149 21.72 5.47 16.09
C LEU A 149 22.83 6.47 15.75
N GLU A 150 23.84 6.03 15.03
CA GLU A 150 24.91 6.89 14.50
C GLU A 150 24.81 6.93 12.99
N VAL A 151 24.86 8.12 12.38
CA VAL A 151 24.81 8.30 10.93
C VAL A 151 26.02 9.11 10.50
N ASP A 152 26.91 8.49 9.73
CA ASP A 152 28.00 9.20 9.05
C ASP A 152 27.49 9.76 7.72
N ARG A 153 27.22 11.07 7.72
CA ARG A 153 26.70 11.82 6.57
C ARG A 153 27.72 12.85 6.15
N LYS A 154 28.36 12.62 5.00
CA LYS A 154 29.31 13.55 4.38
C LYS A 154 30.42 13.99 5.36
N GLY A 155 30.93 13.07 6.17
CA GLY A 155 31.97 13.32 7.17
C GLY A 155 31.48 13.96 8.48
N LYS A 156 30.16 14.15 8.65
CA LYS A 156 29.56 14.52 9.93
C LYS A 156 28.95 13.29 10.59
N ASN A 157 29.38 12.98 11.80
CA ASN A 157 28.76 11.94 12.61
C ASN A 157 27.59 12.53 13.42
N LEU A 158 26.38 12.14 13.07
CA LEU A 158 25.15 12.52 13.76
C LEU A 158 24.72 11.39 14.69
N ILE A 159 24.41 11.71 15.94
CA ILE A 159 24.03 10.74 16.96
C ILE A 159 22.61 11.03 17.43
N TYR A 160 21.75 10.01 17.38
CA TYR A 160 20.39 10.04 17.87
C TYR A 160 20.23 8.96 18.93
N ARG A 161 19.41 9.22 19.96
CA ARG A 161 19.19 8.26 21.03
C ARG A 161 17.72 8.17 21.41
N ASP A 162 17.15 7.01 21.12
CA ASP A 162 15.81 6.66 21.52
C ASP A 162 15.85 5.64 22.65
N ARG A 163 15.08 5.87 23.71
CA ARG A 163 14.96 4.86 24.77
C ARG A 163 14.14 3.67 24.25
N PRO A 164 14.52 2.41 24.53
CA PRO A 164 13.79 1.24 24.07
C PRO A 164 12.29 1.27 24.42
N GLU A 165 11.92 1.80 25.58
CA GLU A 165 10.52 1.90 26.02
C GLU A 165 9.72 2.89 25.15
N ILE A 166 10.35 3.97 24.70
CA ILE A 166 9.73 4.95 23.80
C ILE A 166 9.54 4.36 22.41
N LEU A 167 10.53 3.59 21.91
CA LEU A 167 10.39 2.88 20.63
C LEU A 167 9.28 1.84 20.69
N ALA A 168 9.22 1.05 21.76
CA ALA A 168 8.15 0.08 22.00
C ALA A 168 6.76 0.75 22.00
N GLN A 169 6.61 1.88 22.70
CA GLN A 169 5.37 2.64 22.73
C GLN A 169 4.99 3.22 21.36
N ALA A 170 5.95 3.80 20.62
CA ALA A 170 5.71 4.32 19.28
C ALA A 170 5.24 3.21 18.33
N ASN A 171 5.89 2.05 18.39
CA ASN A 171 5.56 0.87 17.61
C ASN A 171 4.13 0.35 17.90
N GLY A 172 3.73 0.25 19.17
CA GLY A 172 2.36 -0.14 19.54
C GLY A 172 1.31 0.82 18.98
N LEU A 173 1.55 2.13 19.10
CA LEU A 173 0.65 3.17 18.57
C LEU A 173 0.56 3.15 17.04
N ILE A 174 1.68 2.92 16.33
CA ILE A 174 1.68 2.75 14.87
C ILE A 174 0.82 1.54 14.49
N ASN A 175 1.03 0.40 15.16
CA ASN A 175 0.29 -0.82 14.87
C ASN A 175 -1.22 -0.63 15.04
N GLU A 176 -1.64 -0.10 16.20
CA GLU A 176 -3.04 0.16 16.51
C GLU A 176 -3.64 1.18 15.54
N SER A 177 -2.90 2.23 15.17
CA SER A 177 -3.34 3.21 14.17
C SER A 177 -3.61 2.57 12.81
N ILE A 178 -2.71 1.68 12.33
CA ILE A 178 -2.91 0.95 11.08
C ILE A 178 -4.13 0.02 11.16
N GLN A 179 -4.31 -0.71 12.26
CA GLN A 179 -5.51 -1.56 12.47
C GLN A 179 -6.80 -0.73 12.44
N GLN A 180 -6.84 0.40 13.15
CA GLN A 180 -8.00 1.30 13.18
C GLN A 180 -8.32 1.82 11.78
N LYS A 181 -7.32 2.25 11.01
CA LYS A 181 -7.51 2.74 9.64
C LYS A 181 -7.98 1.64 8.69
N THR A 182 -7.38 0.46 8.73
CA THR A 182 -7.55 -0.58 7.71
C THR A 182 -8.66 -1.58 8.04
N MET A 183 -8.67 -2.15 9.25
CA MET A 183 -9.64 -3.16 9.67
C MET A 183 -10.94 -2.50 10.16
N HIS A 184 -10.82 -1.53 11.06
CA HIS A 184 -11.98 -0.91 11.71
C HIS A 184 -12.56 0.26 10.92
N ARG A 185 -11.87 0.73 9.87
CA ARG A 185 -12.29 1.86 9.03
C ARG A 185 -12.57 3.13 9.84
N ASN A 186 -11.76 3.35 10.87
CA ASN A 186 -11.86 4.47 11.80
C ASN A 186 -10.62 5.39 11.65
N PRO A 187 -10.56 6.19 10.56
CA PRO A 187 -9.44 7.09 10.31
C PRO A 187 -9.29 8.18 11.38
N GLU A 188 -10.37 8.58 12.04
CA GLU A 188 -10.34 9.54 13.14
C GLU A 188 -9.57 8.99 14.35
N LYS A 189 -9.85 7.73 14.75
CA LYS A 189 -9.09 7.07 15.82
C LYS A 189 -7.65 6.80 15.42
N ALA A 190 -7.42 6.41 14.17
CA ALA A 190 -6.07 6.23 13.64
C ALA A 190 -5.25 7.53 13.74
N LEU A 191 -5.86 8.69 13.43
CA LEU A 191 -5.24 10.00 13.57
C LEU A 191 -4.94 10.36 15.04
N GLU A 192 -5.84 10.05 15.97
CA GLU A 192 -5.61 10.26 17.41
C GLU A 192 -4.38 9.46 17.89
N LEU A 193 -4.30 8.18 17.52
CA LEU A 193 -3.21 7.28 17.93
C LEU A 193 -1.86 7.70 17.36
N ILE A 194 -1.81 8.05 16.07
CA ILE A 194 -0.56 8.52 15.46
C ILE A 194 -0.16 9.90 15.97
N GLY A 195 -1.14 10.76 16.34
CA GLY A 195 -0.88 12.02 17.02
C GLY A 195 -0.11 11.81 18.33
N LYS A 196 -0.56 10.87 19.17
CA LYS A 196 0.17 10.47 20.39
C LYS A 196 1.56 9.95 20.10
N ALA A 197 1.73 9.18 19.02
CA ALA A 197 3.05 8.67 18.64
C ALA A 197 4.01 9.79 18.20
N VAL A 198 3.51 10.82 17.50
CA VAL A 198 4.27 12.03 17.12
C VAL A 198 4.67 12.87 18.35
N GLU A 199 3.93 12.82 19.45
CA GLU A 199 4.29 13.53 20.68
C GLU A 199 5.43 12.84 21.47
N LEU A 200 5.75 11.59 21.14
CA LEU A 200 6.87 10.89 21.77
C LEU A 200 8.20 11.54 21.39
N PRO A 201 9.19 11.56 22.31
CA PRO A 201 10.50 12.19 22.10
C PRO A 201 11.41 11.29 21.24
N VAL A 202 10.93 10.88 20.07
CA VAL A 202 11.68 10.08 19.09
C VAL A 202 12.69 10.98 18.36
N GLN A 203 13.97 10.63 18.47
CA GLN A 203 15.10 11.31 17.83
C GLN A 203 15.51 10.68 16.50
N ASN A 204 15.28 9.38 16.28
CA ASN A 204 15.57 8.73 14.99
C ASN A 204 14.84 9.48 13.86
N PRO A 205 15.57 10.14 12.93
CA PRO A 205 14.96 10.99 11.91
C PRO A 205 14.09 10.20 10.93
N TYR A 206 14.41 8.93 10.70
CA TYR A 206 13.66 8.07 9.77
C TYR A 206 12.30 7.70 10.38
N LEU A 207 12.28 7.25 11.64
CA LEU A 207 11.03 6.97 12.36
C LEU A 207 10.22 8.25 12.56
N ARG A 208 10.85 9.37 12.91
CA ARG A 208 10.18 10.67 13.04
C ARG A 208 9.48 11.08 11.76
N SER A 209 10.17 10.96 10.62
CA SER A 209 9.58 11.20 9.30
C SER A 209 8.40 10.27 9.03
N ALA A 210 8.51 8.98 9.34
CA ALA A 210 7.41 8.04 9.14
C ALA A 210 6.18 8.34 9.99
N LEU A 211 6.35 8.74 11.26
CA LEU A 211 5.25 9.15 12.13
C LEU A 211 4.50 10.36 11.57
N LEU A 212 5.23 11.38 11.11
CA LEU A 212 4.66 12.57 10.50
C LEU A 212 3.98 12.24 9.16
N TYR A 213 4.55 11.34 8.36
CA TYR A 213 3.91 10.81 7.16
C TYR A 213 2.57 10.13 7.49
N LEU A 214 2.54 9.18 8.43
CA LEU A 214 1.33 8.45 8.79
C LEU A 214 0.24 9.39 9.33
N LYS A 215 0.64 10.43 10.07
CA LYS A 215 -0.26 11.51 10.50
C LYS A 215 -0.82 12.27 9.30
N GLY A 216 0.04 12.75 8.40
CA GLY A 216 -0.37 13.47 7.20
C GLY A 216 -1.25 12.63 6.26
N ASP A 217 -1.00 11.33 6.18
CA ASP A 217 -1.82 10.38 5.43
C ASP A 217 -3.23 10.19 6.05
N CYS A 218 -3.34 10.15 7.38
CA CYS A 218 -4.64 10.14 8.07
C CYS A 218 -5.39 11.47 7.91
N GLU A 219 -4.71 12.61 8.05
CA GLU A 219 -5.28 13.94 7.84
C GLU A 219 -5.83 14.09 6.41
N THR A 220 -5.05 13.66 5.42
CA THR A 220 -5.46 13.64 4.01
C THR A 220 -6.65 12.70 3.79
N GLY A 221 -6.63 11.51 4.39
CA GLY A 221 -7.75 10.56 4.36
C GLY A 221 -9.06 11.12 4.89
N LEU A 222 -8.99 12.12 5.79
CA LEU A 222 -10.13 12.83 6.37
C LEU A 222 -10.49 14.12 5.62
N GLY A 223 -9.82 14.43 4.50
CA GLY A 223 -10.01 15.67 3.76
C GLY A 223 -9.39 16.90 4.41
N ARG A 224 -8.52 16.74 5.41
CA ARG A 224 -7.83 17.85 6.12
C ARG A 224 -6.52 18.20 5.41
N TYR A 225 -6.60 18.58 4.14
CA TYR A 225 -5.43 18.71 3.26
C TYR A 225 -4.37 19.68 3.77
N GLU A 226 -4.76 20.85 4.28
CA GLU A 226 -3.79 21.84 4.82
C GLU A 226 -2.99 21.29 6.01
N ALA A 227 -3.66 20.59 6.94
CA ALA A 227 -2.98 19.91 8.04
C ALA A 227 -2.07 18.78 7.51
N GLY A 228 -2.60 17.99 6.57
CA GLY A 228 -1.87 16.91 5.90
C GLY A 228 -0.59 17.39 5.24
N LYS A 229 -0.66 18.45 4.42
CA LYS A 229 0.51 19.09 3.77
C LYS A 229 1.56 19.47 4.80
N LYS A 230 1.16 20.18 5.86
CA LYS A 230 2.08 20.60 6.92
C LYS A 230 2.80 19.40 7.55
N SER A 231 2.06 18.34 7.90
CA SER A 231 2.64 17.12 8.48
C SER A 231 3.61 16.44 7.50
N LEU A 232 3.28 16.37 6.21
CA LEU A 232 4.10 15.74 5.18
C LEU A 232 5.36 16.56 4.84
N GLU A 233 5.26 17.88 4.79
CA GLU A 233 6.40 18.78 4.63
C GLU A 233 7.35 18.67 5.81
N GLU A 234 6.84 18.62 7.04
CA GLU A 234 7.63 18.36 8.25
C GLU A 234 8.31 16.98 8.18
N ALA A 235 7.61 15.94 7.68
CA ALA A 235 8.19 14.62 7.47
C ALA A 235 9.40 14.67 6.53
N LEU A 236 9.32 15.47 5.45
CA LEU A 236 10.41 15.66 4.49
C LEU A 236 11.56 16.51 5.05
N GLN A 237 11.35 17.34 6.08
CA GLN A 237 12.45 18.03 6.76
C GLN A 237 13.37 17.04 7.52
N TYR A 238 12.79 15.99 8.13
CA TYR A 238 13.56 14.96 8.83
C TYR A 238 14.22 13.95 7.87
N PHE A 239 13.48 13.54 6.84
CA PHE A 239 13.99 12.63 5.82
C PHE A 239 13.53 13.08 4.42
N PRO A 240 14.33 13.90 3.72
CA PRO A 240 14.00 14.46 2.41
C PRO A 240 13.80 13.44 1.29
N ARG A 241 13.98 12.13 1.55
CA ARG A 241 13.76 11.04 0.60
C ARG A 241 12.61 10.11 1.01
N ASN A 242 11.75 10.54 1.93
CA ASN A 242 10.51 9.84 2.23
C ASN A 242 9.58 9.92 1.02
N ASN A 243 9.67 8.95 0.12
CA ASN A 243 8.93 9.00 -1.14
C ASN A 243 7.41 8.90 -0.93
N ASP A 244 6.96 8.23 0.13
CA ASP A 244 5.52 8.17 0.43
C ASP A 244 4.98 9.54 0.85
N ALA A 245 5.78 10.34 1.57
CA ALA A 245 5.41 11.71 1.88
C ALA A 245 5.34 12.59 0.62
N MET A 246 6.30 12.44 -0.30
CA MET A 246 6.28 13.13 -1.60
C MET A 246 5.07 12.74 -2.45
N GLN A 247 4.82 11.44 -2.58
CA GLN A 247 3.68 10.91 -3.30
C GLN A 247 2.39 11.45 -2.70
N ARG A 248 2.25 11.43 -1.37
CA ARG A 248 1.04 11.90 -0.70
C ARG A 248 0.81 13.40 -0.88
N LEU A 249 1.86 14.22 -0.92
CA LEU A 249 1.75 15.64 -1.27
C LEU A 249 1.22 15.83 -2.71
N LEU A 250 1.70 15.03 -3.66
CA LEU A 250 1.19 15.06 -5.04
C LEU A 250 -0.25 14.59 -5.14
N GLU A 251 -0.66 13.59 -4.35
CA GLU A 251 -2.05 13.17 -4.24
C GLU A 251 -2.93 14.29 -3.70
N ILE A 252 -2.49 15.05 -2.69
CA ILE A 252 -3.22 16.23 -2.19
C ILE A 252 -3.41 17.26 -3.31
N ILE A 253 -2.36 17.58 -4.06
CA ILE A 253 -2.46 18.49 -5.20
C ILE A 253 -3.47 17.95 -6.23
N PHE A 254 -3.46 16.64 -6.50
CA PHE A 254 -4.44 16.00 -7.36
C PHE A 254 -5.87 16.14 -6.83
N PHE A 255 -6.09 15.97 -5.52
CA PHE A 255 -7.42 16.11 -4.91
C PHE A 255 -7.95 17.54 -4.95
N GLU A 256 -7.10 18.54 -4.72
CA GLU A 256 -7.50 19.94 -4.62
C GLU A 256 -7.55 20.65 -5.98
N GLN A 257 -6.59 20.37 -6.86
CA GLN A 257 -6.33 21.16 -8.06
C GLN A 257 -6.44 20.33 -9.35
N GLY A 258 -6.55 19.00 -9.23
CA GLY A 258 -6.67 18.08 -10.36
C GLY A 258 -5.33 17.55 -10.89
N PRO A 259 -5.36 16.78 -11.99
CA PRO A 259 -4.20 16.00 -12.44
C PRO A 259 -3.08 16.84 -13.05
N LEU A 260 -3.37 17.94 -13.76
CA LEU A 260 -2.33 18.72 -14.43
C LEU A 260 -1.38 19.42 -13.45
N PRO A 261 -1.85 20.10 -12.38
CA PRO A 261 -0.94 20.67 -11.38
C PRO A 261 -0.10 19.62 -10.65
N ALA A 262 -0.65 18.42 -10.42
CA ALA A 262 0.07 17.31 -9.83
C ALA A 262 1.20 16.79 -10.76
N ILE A 263 0.93 16.66 -12.06
CA ILE A 263 1.94 16.31 -13.07
C ILE A 263 3.05 17.36 -13.11
N GLU A 264 2.70 18.65 -13.20
CA GLU A 264 3.68 19.74 -13.27
C GLU A 264 4.58 19.75 -12.02
N THR A 265 3.98 19.59 -10.84
CA THR A 265 4.73 19.55 -9.58
C THR A 265 5.64 18.32 -9.52
N MET A 266 5.18 17.15 -9.98
CA MET A 266 5.99 15.95 -10.06
C MET A 266 7.22 16.17 -10.94
N GLU A 267 7.03 16.70 -12.15
CA GLU A 267 8.11 16.93 -13.12
C GLU A 267 9.11 17.99 -12.62
N ARG A 268 8.62 19.05 -11.96
CA ARG A 268 9.47 20.15 -11.47
C ARG A 268 10.21 19.83 -10.18
N SER A 269 9.53 19.23 -9.21
CA SER A 269 10.01 19.14 -7.81
C SER A 269 10.42 17.73 -7.40
N TYR A 270 9.90 16.70 -8.06
CA TYR A 270 10.09 15.31 -7.66
C TYR A 270 10.58 14.39 -8.79
N SER A 271 11.11 14.94 -9.88
CA SER A 271 11.65 14.18 -11.02
C SER A 271 12.79 13.22 -10.65
N GLN A 272 13.44 13.45 -9.50
CA GLN A 272 14.48 12.57 -8.96
C GLN A 272 13.94 11.52 -7.98
N SER A 273 12.67 11.58 -7.60
CA SER A 273 12.04 10.52 -6.80
C SER A 273 11.92 9.26 -7.66
N ARG A 274 12.30 8.12 -7.09
CA ARG A 274 12.43 6.85 -7.81
C ARG A 274 11.54 5.75 -7.27
N ASN A 275 10.68 6.01 -6.30
CA ASN A 275 9.93 4.93 -5.66
C ASN A 275 8.58 5.40 -5.15
N PHE A 276 7.50 5.10 -5.86
CA PHE A 276 6.13 5.36 -5.41
C PHE A 276 5.42 4.02 -5.19
N PHE A 277 4.51 3.95 -4.23
CA PHE A 277 3.82 2.71 -3.84
C PHE A 277 4.75 1.55 -3.44
N GLY A 278 6.02 1.81 -3.11
CA GLY A 278 7.01 0.75 -2.88
C GLY A 278 7.53 0.07 -4.15
N LEU A 279 7.10 0.55 -5.31
CA LEU A 279 7.65 0.18 -6.61
C LEU A 279 8.65 1.24 -6.98
N ALA A 280 9.87 0.83 -7.35
CA ALA A 280 10.95 1.70 -7.80
C ALA A 280 10.55 2.58 -9.02
N ASN A 281 11.34 2.65 -10.09
CA ASN A 281 11.02 3.54 -11.21
C ASN A 281 9.64 3.24 -11.84
N VAL A 282 9.09 2.04 -11.61
CA VAL A 282 7.74 1.65 -12.04
C VAL A 282 6.64 2.39 -11.31
N GLY A 283 6.76 2.61 -10.00
CA GLY A 283 5.70 3.25 -9.22
C GLY A 283 5.43 4.68 -9.69
N MET A 284 6.50 5.44 -9.91
CA MET A 284 6.40 6.80 -10.45
C MET A 284 5.72 6.81 -11.83
N ARG A 285 6.13 5.92 -12.73
CA ARG A 285 5.54 5.85 -14.07
C ARG A 285 4.07 5.45 -14.02
N LEU A 286 3.72 4.54 -13.11
CA LEU A 286 2.34 4.12 -12.90
C LEU A 286 1.49 5.30 -12.42
N PHE A 287 1.99 6.05 -11.43
CA PHE A 287 1.34 7.25 -10.93
C PHE A 287 1.13 8.30 -12.03
N LEU A 288 2.17 8.63 -12.81
CA LEU A 288 2.07 9.55 -13.95
C LEU A 288 1.09 9.04 -15.02
N GLY A 289 1.11 7.74 -15.32
CA GLY A 289 0.14 7.13 -16.22
C GLY A 289 -1.30 7.36 -15.76
N HIS A 290 -1.59 7.15 -14.47
CA HIS A 290 -2.92 7.42 -13.89
C HIS A 290 -3.29 8.91 -13.92
N LEU A 291 -2.36 9.82 -13.63
CA LEU A 291 -2.62 11.26 -13.74
C LEU A 291 -2.91 11.68 -15.19
N HIS A 292 -2.17 11.16 -16.17
CA HIS A 292 -2.45 11.42 -17.58
C HIS A 292 -3.80 10.86 -18.03
N LEU A 293 -4.21 9.67 -17.55
CA LEU A 293 -5.57 9.17 -17.76
C LEU A 293 -6.63 10.11 -17.17
N ALA A 294 -6.40 10.60 -15.94
CA ALA A 294 -7.28 11.56 -15.29
C ALA A 294 -7.36 12.91 -16.04
N ALA A 295 -6.27 13.32 -16.68
CA ALA A 295 -6.19 14.52 -17.50
C ALA A 295 -6.70 14.34 -18.95
N GLY A 296 -7.20 13.15 -19.32
CA GLY A 296 -7.63 12.85 -20.69
C GLY A 296 -6.50 12.69 -21.71
N GLN A 297 -5.24 12.60 -21.26
CA GLN A 297 -4.04 12.48 -22.09
C GLN A 297 -3.69 11.00 -22.34
N MET A 298 -4.59 10.29 -23.03
CA MET A 298 -4.53 8.83 -23.18
C MET A 298 -3.23 8.31 -23.83
N GLU A 299 -2.67 9.04 -24.80
CA GLU A 299 -1.43 8.62 -25.47
C GLU A 299 -0.21 8.79 -24.57
N LYS A 300 -0.12 9.87 -23.78
CA LYS A 300 0.93 10.01 -22.76
C LYS A 300 0.82 8.91 -21.70
N ALA A 301 -0.39 8.62 -21.24
CA ALA A 301 -0.61 7.50 -20.31
C ALA A 301 -0.13 6.18 -20.89
N ARG A 302 -0.43 5.91 -22.16
CA ARG A 302 0.09 4.74 -22.89
C ARG A 302 1.60 4.69 -22.84
N GLU A 303 2.30 5.76 -23.23
CA GLU A 303 3.77 5.82 -23.24
C GLU A 303 4.39 5.46 -21.88
N TYR A 304 3.82 5.96 -20.77
CA TYR A 304 4.27 5.62 -19.43
C TYR A 304 4.03 4.14 -19.09
N PHE A 305 2.88 3.60 -19.49
CA PHE A 305 2.57 2.18 -19.33
C PHE A 305 3.48 1.29 -20.18
N GLU A 306 3.82 1.69 -21.41
CA GLU A 306 4.72 0.91 -22.27
C GLU A 306 6.11 0.77 -21.68
N LYS A 307 6.65 1.86 -21.13
CA LYS A 307 7.95 1.85 -20.44
C LYS A 307 7.97 0.87 -19.26
N ILE A 308 6.83 0.65 -18.58
CA ILE A 308 6.76 -0.30 -17.45
C ILE A 308 6.94 -1.75 -17.94
N TYR A 309 6.19 -2.16 -18.97
CA TYR A 309 6.25 -3.54 -19.44
C TYR A 309 7.40 -3.84 -20.42
N GLN A 310 8.04 -2.83 -20.99
CA GLN A 310 9.25 -2.99 -21.79
C GLN A 310 10.49 -3.21 -20.92
N GLU A 311 10.59 -2.56 -19.75
CA GLU A 311 11.85 -2.55 -19.01
C GLU A 311 11.99 -3.70 -18.00
N ASN A 312 10.94 -4.15 -17.31
CA ASN A 312 11.06 -5.22 -16.29
C ASN A 312 9.77 -5.97 -15.93
N TYR A 313 8.59 -5.57 -16.44
CA TYR A 313 7.30 -6.14 -16.03
C TYR A 313 6.43 -6.53 -17.23
N PRO A 314 6.86 -7.50 -18.06
CA PRO A 314 6.14 -7.86 -19.29
C PRO A 314 4.68 -8.27 -19.03
N TYR A 315 4.41 -8.91 -17.89
CA TYR A 315 3.06 -9.31 -17.47
C TYR A 315 2.15 -8.14 -17.08
N ALA A 316 2.69 -6.93 -16.91
CA ALA A 316 1.89 -5.73 -16.67
C ALA A 316 1.22 -5.19 -17.95
N ARG A 317 1.64 -5.66 -19.14
CA ARG A 317 1.08 -5.20 -20.42
C ARG A 317 -0.43 -5.33 -20.47
N ASN A 318 -0.93 -6.53 -20.20
CA ASN A 318 -2.36 -6.83 -20.26
C ASN A 318 -3.20 -5.98 -19.27
N PRO A 319 -2.91 -5.93 -17.95
CA PRO A 319 -3.68 -5.07 -17.06
C PRO A 319 -3.62 -3.59 -17.41
N LEU A 320 -2.44 -3.06 -17.76
CA LEU A 320 -2.30 -1.64 -18.12
C LEU A 320 -3.02 -1.28 -19.42
N SER A 321 -2.94 -2.14 -20.44
CA SER A 321 -3.75 -1.98 -21.66
C SER A 321 -5.25 -2.07 -21.35
N GLY A 322 -5.66 -3.00 -20.48
CA GLY A 322 -7.04 -3.11 -20.01
C GLY A 322 -7.57 -1.82 -19.38
N ILE A 323 -6.81 -1.24 -18.45
CA ILE A 323 -7.13 0.04 -17.80
C ILE A 323 -7.27 1.16 -18.85
N LEU A 324 -6.30 1.29 -19.77
CA LEU A 324 -6.34 2.30 -20.82
C LEU A 324 -7.60 2.17 -21.69
N GLU A 325 -7.95 0.96 -22.12
CA GLU A 325 -9.14 0.71 -22.94
C GLU A 325 -10.45 0.97 -22.19
N MET A 326 -10.50 0.79 -20.86
CA MET A 326 -11.66 1.20 -20.04
C MET A 326 -11.87 2.71 -20.10
N PHE A 327 -10.81 3.51 -19.98
CA PHE A 327 -10.91 4.97 -20.07
C PHE A 327 -11.36 5.44 -21.46
N LYS A 328 -10.88 4.77 -22.52
CA LYS A 328 -11.25 5.04 -23.92
C LYS A 328 -12.67 4.63 -24.29
N GLY A 329 -13.32 3.76 -23.51
CA GLY A 329 -14.64 3.22 -23.81
C GLY A 329 -14.64 1.94 -24.65
N ASN A 330 -13.48 1.36 -24.92
CA ASN A 330 -13.32 0.13 -25.69
C ASN A 330 -13.50 -1.10 -24.79
N TYR A 331 -14.66 -1.20 -24.12
CA TYR A 331 -14.86 -2.13 -23.00
C TYR A 331 -14.67 -3.60 -23.36
N ALA A 332 -15.09 -4.02 -24.56
CA ALA A 332 -14.86 -5.39 -25.02
C ALA A 332 -13.35 -5.71 -25.15
N GLN A 333 -12.55 -4.74 -25.61
CA GLN A 333 -11.10 -4.89 -25.70
C GLN A 333 -10.44 -4.84 -24.31
N ALA A 334 -10.92 -3.97 -23.42
CA ALA A 334 -10.49 -3.94 -22.03
C ALA A 334 -10.69 -5.29 -21.34
N TYR A 335 -11.88 -5.88 -21.47
CA TYR A 335 -12.18 -7.22 -20.98
C TYR A 335 -11.23 -8.26 -21.56
N ARG A 336 -10.97 -8.26 -22.88
CA ARG A 336 -10.04 -9.21 -23.49
C ARG A 336 -8.63 -9.12 -22.89
N TYR A 337 -8.10 -7.91 -22.72
CA TYR A 337 -6.77 -7.73 -22.11
C TYR A 337 -6.75 -8.23 -20.65
N LEU A 338 -7.73 -7.85 -19.84
CA LEU A 338 -7.82 -8.27 -18.43
C LEU A 338 -8.18 -9.76 -18.27
N HIS A 339 -8.81 -10.38 -19.27
CA HIS A 339 -9.04 -11.81 -19.22
C HIS A 339 -7.77 -12.59 -19.60
N GLN A 340 -7.02 -12.13 -20.62
CA GLN A 340 -5.75 -12.74 -21.02
C GLN A 340 -4.67 -12.64 -19.95
N GLY A 341 -4.63 -11.53 -19.20
CA GLY A 341 -3.66 -11.37 -18.12
C GLY A 341 -3.94 -12.24 -16.88
N GLU A 342 -5.15 -12.82 -16.76
CA GLU A 342 -5.51 -13.64 -15.59
C GLU A 342 -4.68 -14.93 -15.51
N ALA A 343 -4.26 -15.46 -16.67
CA ALA A 343 -3.37 -16.61 -16.76
C ALA A 343 -1.89 -16.26 -16.50
N GLN A 344 -1.56 -14.99 -16.25
CA GLN A 344 -0.20 -14.50 -16.04
C GLN A 344 0.03 -14.15 -14.56
N PRO A 345 1.28 -14.17 -14.08
CA PRO A 345 1.59 -13.55 -12.79
C PRO A 345 1.10 -12.10 -12.78
N PRO A 346 0.50 -11.60 -11.68
CA PRO A 346 -0.19 -10.32 -11.68
C PRO A 346 0.76 -9.09 -11.74
N ALA A 347 2.03 -9.30 -12.10
CA ALA A 347 3.10 -8.31 -12.05
C ALA A 347 3.12 -7.61 -10.67
N PHE A 348 2.99 -6.29 -10.65
CA PHE A 348 2.91 -5.49 -9.42
C PHE A 348 1.47 -5.28 -8.91
N PHE A 349 0.44 -5.74 -9.61
CA PHE A 349 -0.94 -5.64 -9.15
C PHE A 349 -1.21 -6.69 -8.08
N ILE A 350 -1.85 -6.30 -6.98
CA ILE A 350 -2.34 -7.31 -6.04
C ILE A 350 -3.52 -8.05 -6.68
N VAL A 351 -3.65 -9.36 -6.44
CA VAL A 351 -4.72 -10.19 -7.05
C VAL A 351 -6.12 -9.58 -6.87
N ARG A 352 -6.35 -8.92 -5.72
CA ARG A 352 -7.63 -8.29 -5.41
C ARG A 352 -7.92 -7.06 -6.27
N GLU A 353 -6.91 -6.23 -6.52
CA GLU A 353 -7.00 -5.07 -7.42
C GLU A 353 -7.22 -5.53 -8.86
N TYR A 354 -6.45 -6.51 -9.32
CA TYR A 354 -6.62 -7.09 -10.65
C TYR A 354 -8.04 -7.63 -10.86
N ARG A 355 -8.55 -8.40 -9.91
CA ARG A 355 -9.91 -8.97 -9.96
C ARG A 355 -10.99 -7.89 -9.94
N LEU A 356 -10.79 -6.79 -9.20
CA LEU A 356 -11.71 -5.65 -9.22
C LEU A 356 -11.78 -5.06 -10.64
N LEU A 357 -10.64 -4.81 -11.28
CA LEU A 357 -10.58 -4.27 -12.64
C LEU A 357 -11.23 -5.22 -13.65
N LEU A 358 -10.95 -6.52 -13.55
CA LEU A 358 -11.56 -7.54 -14.40
C LEU A 358 -13.09 -7.54 -14.27
N ALA A 359 -13.62 -7.57 -13.05
CA ALA A 359 -15.07 -7.53 -12.82
C ALA A 359 -15.72 -6.25 -13.34
N ARG A 360 -15.06 -5.10 -13.18
CA ARG A 360 -15.53 -3.82 -13.75
C ARG A 360 -15.57 -3.85 -15.27
N SER A 361 -14.56 -4.43 -15.92
CA SER A 361 -14.54 -4.60 -17.38
C SER A 361 -15.65 -5.52 -17.88
N MET A 362 -15.97 -6.60 -17.15
CA MET A 362 -17.07 -7.52 -17.46
C MET A 362 -18.43 -6.79 -17.43
N ILE A 363 -18.65 -5.97 -16.41
CA ILE A 363 -19.85 -5.13 -16.28
C ILE A 363 -19.98 -4.15 -17.45
N LEU A 364 -18.90 -3.43 -17.78
CA LEU A 364 -18.90 -2.43 -18.85
C LEU A 364 -19.09 -3.07 -20.23
N ALA A 365 -18.44 -4.21 -20.48
CA ALA A 365 -18.56 -4.98 -21.72
C ALA A 365 -19.85 -5.80 -21.79
N ARG A 366 -20.64 -5.85 -20.71
CA ARG A 366 -21.86 -6.67 -20.56
C ARG A 366 -21.61 -8.15 -20.86
N THR A 367 -20.48 -8.67 -20.40
CA THR A 367 -20.04 -10.06 -20.58
C THR A 367 -19.79 -10.71 -19.24
N ASP A 368 -20.06 -12.01 -19.11
CA ASP A 368 -19.79 -12.83 -17.92
C ASP A 368 -20.22 -12.18 -16.57
N LEU A 369 -21.44 -11.63 -16.53
CA LEU A 369 -21.95 -10.90 -15.36
C LEU A 369 -22.06 -11.76 -14.10
N GLY A 370 -22.29 -13.07 -14.27
CA GLY A 370 -22.32 -14.02 -13.15
C GLY A 370 -20.95 -14.14 -12.48
N ARG A 371 -19.87 -14.23 -13.26
CA ARG A 371 -18.51 -14.22 -12.71
C ARG A 371 -18.13 -12.86 -12.13
N ALA A 372 -18.53 -11.77 -12.79
CA ALA A 372 -18.29 -10.42 -12.26
C ALA A 372 -18.91 -10.29 -10.85
N ARG A 373 -20.14 -10.76 -10.67
CA ARG A 373 -20.81 -10.81 -9.36
C ARG A 373 -20.03 -11.63 -8.35
N TRP A 374 -19.66 -12.87 -8.69
CA TRP A 374 -18.91 -13.75 -7.79
C TRP A 374 -17.59 -13.11 -7.33
N ILE A 375 -16.84 -12.49 -8.26
CA ILE A 375 -15.61 -11.76 -7.92
C ILE A 375 -15.90 -10.62 -6.93
N LEU A 376 -16.93 -9.82 -7.20
CA LEU A 376 -17.26 -8.66 -6.36
C LEU A 376 -17.73 -9.09 -4.96
N GLU A 377 -18.52 -10.16 -4.84
CA GLU A 377 -18.94 -10.71 -3.54
C GLU A 377 -17.73 -11.24 -2.74
N ASP A 378 -16.81 -11.94 -3.40
CA ASP A 378 -15.56 -12.43 -2.79
C ASP A 378 -14.68 -11.26 -2.31
N LEU A 379 -14.52 -10.22 -3.13
CA LEU A 379 -13.77 -9.02 -2.76
C LEU A 379 -14.46 -8.24 -1.63
N ALA A 380 -15.78 -8.09 -1.65
CA ALA A 380 -16.53 -7.42 -0.59
C ALA A 380 -16.29 -8.10 0.77
N LYS A 381 -16.23 -9.43 0.78
CA LYS A 381 -16.07 -10.23 2.00
C LYS A 381 -14.62 -10.34 2.49
N TYR A 382 -13.66 -10.48 1.57
CA TYR A 382 -12.28 -10.86 1.92
C TYR A 382 -11.21 -9.85 1.49
N SER A 383 -11.59 -8.67 0.99
CA SER A 383 -10.65 -7.59 0.67
C SER A 383 -10.71 -6.45 1.66
N LEU A 384 -9.66 -6.30 2.47
CA LEU A 384 -9.44 -5.15 3.33
C LEU A 384 -9.10 -3.86 2.56
N ARG A 385 -8.78 -3.91 1.25
CA ARG A 385 -8.44 -2.70 0.49
C ARG A 385 -9.45 -2.37 -0.60
N GLN A 386 -9.97 -3.37 -1.30
CA GLN A 386 -10.88 -3.16 -2.44
C GLN A 386 -12.35 -3.34 -2.08
N GLY A 387 -12.68 -3.87 -0.89
CA GLY A 387 -14.05 -4.24 -0.54
C GLY A 387 -15.05 -3.08 -0.66
N HIS A 388 -14.65 -1.85 -0.28
CA HIS A 388 -15.53 -0.68 -0.37
C HIS A 388 -15.87 -0.28 -1.81
N MET A 389 -15.03 -0.62 -2.80
CA MET A 389 -15.24 -0.32 -4.23
C MET A 389 -16.12 -1.32 -4.97
N THR A 390 -16.64 -2.35 -4.29
CA THR A 390 -17.44 -3.42 -4.92
C THR A 390 -18.95 -3.15 -4.88
N GLU A 391 -19.40 -2.43 -3.85
CA GLU A 391 -20.80 -2.42 -3.43
C GLU A 391 -21.74 -1.75 -4.45
N VAL A 392 -21.31 -0.66 -5.08
CA VAL A 392 -22.09 0.01 -6.13
C VAL A 392 -22.28 -0.89 -7.35
N SER A 393 -21.23 -1.62 -7.76
CA SER A 393 -21.32 -2.62 -8.83
C SER A 393 -22.22 -3.79 -8.46
N LEU A 394 -22.19 -4.26 -7.22
CA LEU A 394 -23.09 -5.32 -6.73
C LEU A 394 -24.56 -4.86 -6.78
N CYS A 395 -24.85 -3.65 -6.30
CA CYS A 395 -26.20 -3.07 -6.35
C CYS A 395 -26.73 -2.95 -7.79
N PHE A 396 -25.86 -2.59 -8.74
CA PHE A 396 -26.21 -2.55 -10.16
C PHE A 396 -26.60 -3.94 -10.68
N LEU A 397 -25.82 -4.98 -10.35
CA LEU A 397 -26.12 -6.36 -10.75
C LEU A 397 -27.41 -6.87 -10.11
N LEU A 398 -27.65 -6.58 -8.83
CA LEU A 398 -28.93 -6.89 -8.14
C LEU A 398 -30.12 -6.23 -8.82
N ALA A 399 -30.01 -4.93 -9.14
CA ALA A 399 -31.08 -4.21 -9.82
C ALA A 399 -31.39 -4.82 -11.20
N ARG A 400 -30.36 -5.25 -11.95
CA ARG A 400 -30.53 -5.94 -13.24
C ARG A 400 -31.20 -7.31 -13.12
N GLU A 401 -31.03 -8.00 -12.00
CA GLU A 401 -31.70 -9.27 -11.69
C GLU A 401 -33.14 -9.07 -11.16
N GLY A 402 -33.64 -7.83 -11.09
CA GLY A 402 -34.96 -7.52 -10.56
C GLY A 402 -35.03 -7.46 -9.03
N LYS A 403 -33.91 -7.56 -8.32
CA LYS A 403 -33.82 -7.42 -6.85
C LYS A 403 -33.79 -5.95 -6.43
N LEU A 404 -34.82 -5.20 -6.84
CA LEU A 404 -34.87 -3.74 -6.74
C LEU A 404 -34.91 -3.24 -5.29
N ALA A 405 -35.59 -3.95 -4.38
CA ALA A 405 -35.70 -3.56 -2.98
C ALA A 405 -34.34 -3.60 -2.27
N GLU A 406 -33.61 -4.71 -2.40
CA GLU A 406 -32.27 -4.89 -1.84
C GLU A 406 -31.29 -3.87 -2.41
N ALA A 407 -31.30 -3.66 -3.74
CA ALA A 407 -30.45 -2.67 -4.38
C ALA A 407 -30.75 -1.24 -3.86
N ARG A 408 -32.02 -0.88 -3.67
CA ARG A 408 -32.45 0.45 -3.19
C ARG A 408 -31.94 0.75 -1.77
N GLU A 409 -31.96 -0.24 -0.89
CA GLU A 409 -31.49 -0.09 0.49
C GLU A 409 -29.98 0.17 0.56
N ARG A 410 -29.20 -0.55 -0.25
CA ARG A 410 -27.74 -0.61 -0.15
C ARG A 410 -27.02 0.50 -0.92
N ILE A 411 -27.55 0.89 -2.07
CA ILE A 411 -26.84 1.74 -3.05
C ILE A 411 -26.54 3.16 -2.56
N GLY A 412 -27.47 3.79 -1.82
CA GLY A 412 -27.30 5.16 -1.31
C GLY A 412 -26.13 5.26 -0.32
N PRO A 413 -26.16 4.49 0.79
CA PRO A 413 -25.05 4.44 1.74
C PRO A 413 -23.71 4.07 1.09
N ALA A 414 -23.71 3.13 0.16
CA ALA A 414 -22.50 2.72 -0.58
C ALA A 414 -21.90 3.87 -1.39
N PHE A 415 -22.72 4.61 -2.13
CA PHE A 415 -22.26 5.73 -2.95
C PHE A 415 -21.74 6.90 -2.11
N GLU A 416 -22.42 7.26 -1.02
CA GLU A 416 -21.94 8.32 -0.13
C GLU A 416 -20.64 7.93 0.60
N LYS A 417 -20.49 6.64 0.96
CA LYS A 417 -19.21 6.12 1.50
C LYS A 417 -18.09 6.25 0.47
N LEU A 418 -18.31 5.85 -0.78
CA LEU A 418 -17.32 6.00 -1.85
C LEU A 418 -16.96 7.46 -2.09
N LYS A 419 -17.95 8.35 -2.10
CA LYS A 419 -17.72 9.79 -2.24
C LYS A 419 -16.85 10.34 -1.10
N LYS A 420 -17.11 9.95 0.16
CA LYS A 420 -16.27 10.33 1.31
C LYS A 420 -14.83 9.80 1.14
N MET A 421 -14.67 8.54 0.73
CA MET A 421 -13.34 7.94 0.56
C MET A 421 -12.57 8.56 -0.61
N ALA A 422 -13.24 8.89 -1.73
CA ALA A 422 -12.63 9.53 -2.89
C ALA A 422 -12.01 10.91 -2.59
N ALA A 423 -12.34 11.54 -1.46
CA ALA A 423 -11.67 12.76 -1.03
C ALA A 423 -10.21 12.51 -0.62
N GLY A 424 -9.92 11.37 0.01
CA GLY A 424 -8.60 11.10 0.58
C GLY A 424 -7.90 9.85 0.05
N ASP A 425 -8.54 9.04 -0.77
CA ASP A 425 -8.01 7.79 -1.30
C ASP A 425 -7.80 7.88 -2.81
N PHE A 426 -6.54 7.78 -3.26
CA PHE A 426 -6.16 8.01 -4.65
C PHE A 426 -6.79 6.99 -5.61
N GLU A 427 -6.76 5.69 -5.28
CA GLU A 427 -7.35 4.63 -6.11
C GLU A 427 -8.86 4.86 -6.26
N THR A 428 -9.56 5.11 -5.15
CA THR A 428 -11.00 5.40 -5.15
C THR A 428 -11.29 6.65 -5.98
N ARG A 429 -10.50 7.72 -5.86
CA ARG A 429 -10.68 8.95 -6.63
C ARG A 429 -10.50 8.73 -8.13
N ILE A 430 -9.47 8.01 -8.55
CA ILE A 430 -9.18 7.72 -9.95
C ILE A 430 -10.31 6.92 -10.60
N TRP A 431 -10.97 6.03 -9.85
CA TRP A 431 -12.07 5.21 -10.37
C TRP A 431 -13.48 5.75 -10.08
N PHE A 432 -13.61 6.86 -9.35
CA PHE A 432 -14.91 7.36 -8.91
C PHE A 432 -15.85 7.71 -10.07
N TRP A 433 -15.32 8.04 -11.26
CA TRP A 433 -16.12 8.26 -12.47
C TRP A 433 -16.92 7.01 -12.88
N TYR A 434 -16.32 5.82 -12.74
CA TYR A 434 -16.97 4.54 -13.03
C TYR A 434 -18.07 4.28 -12.00
N ASP A 435 -17.76 4.40 -10.70
CA ASP A 435 -18.71 4.12 -9.64
C ASP A 435 -19.90 5.09 -9.69
N ALA A 436 -19.66 6.37 -9.96
CA ALA A 436 -20.73 7.37 -10.14
C ALA A 436 -21.62 7.09 -11.35
N PHE A 437 -21.04 6.61 -12.45
CA PHE A 437 -21.82 6.20 -13.62
C PHE A 437 -22.68 4.96 -13.32
N ILE A 438 -22.12 3.95 -12.66
CA ILE A 438 -22.85 2.74 -12.26
C ILE A 438 -23.95 3.06 -11.24
N TYR A 439 -23.71 3.97 -10.30
CA TYR A 439 -24.76 4.52 -9.42
C TYR A 439 -25.89 5.13 -10.23
N ALA A 440 -25.58 5.99 -11.21
CA ALA A 440 -26.58 6.62 -12.07
C ALA A 440 -27.44 5.58 -12.81
N ARG A 441 -26.80 4.58 -13.44
CA ARG A 441 -27.50 3.48 -14.12
C ARG A 441 -28.39 2.67 -13.17
N THR A 442 -27.93 2.46 -11.94
CA THR A 442 -28.72 1.76 -10.91
C THR A 442 -29.95 2.57 -10.53
N MET A 443 -29.81 3.89 -10.35
CA MET A 443 -30.94 4.78 -10.07
C MET A 443 -31.98 4.80 -11.19
N GLU A 444 -31.56 4.68 -12.45
CA GLU A 444 -32.50 4.53 -13.57
C GLU A 444 -33.30 3.23 -13.48
N LEU A 445 -32.64 2.10 -13.19
CA LEU A 445 -33.31 0.80 -13.00
C LEU A 445 -34.29 0.83 -11.82
N LEU A 446 -33.99 1.64 -10.80
CA LEU A 446 -34.85 1.82 -9.62
C LEU A 446 -35.98 2.84 -9.82
N GLY A 447 -36.08 3.47 -11.00
CA GLY A 447 -37.11 4.46 -11.31
C GLY A 447 -36.90 5.82 -10.63
N ASN A 448 -35.65 6.18 -10.28
CA ASN A 448 -35.32 7.45 -9.63
C ASN A 448 -34.49 8.37 -10.56
N PRO A 449 -35.14 9.10 -11.49
CA PRO A 449 -34.44 9.91 -12.49
C PRO A 449 -33.67 11.09 -11.88
N ARG A 450 -34.12 11.61 -10.72
CA ARG A 450 -33.44 12.72 -10.03
C ARG A 450 -32.08 12.28 -9.50
N GLU A 451 -32.03 11.14 -8.81
CA GLU A 451 -30.77 10.58 -8.31
C GLU A 451 -29.88 10.08 -9.44
N ALA A 452 -30.45 9.55 -10.53
CA ALA A 452 -29.68 9.20 -11.72
C ALA A 452 -28.93 10.42 -12.28
N ARG A 453 -29.59 11.58 -12.39
CA ARG A 453 -28.96 12.84 -12.82
C ARG A 453 -27.82 13.26 -11.87
N LYS A 454 -27.99 13.10 -10.55
CA LYS A 454 -26.92 13.35 -9.56
C LYS A 454 -25.70 12.45 -9.83
N GLY A 455 -25.92 11.17 -10.08
CA GLY A 455 -24.86 10.22 -10.42
C GLY A 455 -24.10 10.58 -11.70
N TYR A 456 -24.83 10.95 -12.76
CA TYR A 456 -24.20 11.37 -14.02
C TYR A 456 -23.36 12.63 -13.86
N ARG A 457 -23.83 13.63 -13.11
CA ARG A 457 -23.04 14.82 -12.78
C ARG A 457 -21.77 14.46 -12.01
N ALA A 458 -21.90 13.62 -10.98
CA ALA A 458 -20.74 13.15 -10.22
C ALA A 458 -19.71 12.39 -11.10
N CYS A 459 -20.16 11.64 -12.12
CA CYS A 459 -19.27 11.02 -13.10
C CYS A 459 -18.48 12.06 -13.90
N LEU A 460 -19.14 13.13 -14.36
CA LEU A 460 -18.49 14.24 -15.07
C LEU A 460 -17.48 14.97 -14.17
N ASP A 461 -17.86 15.26 -12.93
CA ASP A 461 -17.04 15.95 -11.95
C ASP A 461 -15.82 15.12 -11.53
N ALA A 462 -15.95 13.78 -11.54
CA ALA A 462 -14.87 12.87 -11.21
C ALA A 462 -13.82 12.77 -12.33
N ASN A 463 -14.27 12.61 -13.58
CA ASN A 463 -13.38 12.66 -14.74
C ASN A 463 -14.17 12.96 -16.03
N PRO A 464 -14.08 14.20 -16.57
CA PRO A 464 -14.85 14.62 -17.74
C PRO A 464 -14.33 14.04 -19.07
N HIS A 465 -13.18 13.35 -19.07
CA HIS A 465 -12.48 12.91 -20.27
C HIS A 465 -12.70 11.42 -20.62
N THR A 466 -13.53 10.71 -19.86
CA THR A 466 -13.83 9.29 -20.10
C THR A 466 -14.98 9.12 -21.11
N ALA A 467 -15.05 7.95 -21.74
CA ALA A 467 -16.20 7.61 -22.59
C ALA A 467 -17.53 7.56 -21.80
N LEU A 468 -17.52 7.12 -20.53
CA LEU A 468 -18.70 7.17 -19.67
C LEU A 468 -19.13 8.61 -19.37
N ALA A 469 -18.19 9.54 -19.21
CA ALA A 469 -18.49 10.95 -19.08
C ALA A 469 -19.13 11.50 -20.37
N ALA A 470 -18.64 11.11 -21.54
CA ALA A 470 -19.28 11.48 -22.80
C ALA A 470 -20.73 10.94 -22.91
N GLU A 471 -20.98 9.70 -22.48
CA GLU A 471 -22.33 9.13 -22.41
C GLU A 471 -23.21 9.87 -21.41
N ALA A 472 -22.69 10.17 -20.21
CA ALA A 472 -23.39 10.93 -19.18
C ALA A 472 -23.86 12.30 -19.69
N ARG A 473 -23.02 13.02 -20.46
CA ARG A 473 -23.42 14.30 -21.10
C ARG A 473 -24.60 14.13 -22.05
N LYS A 474 -24.58 13.09 -22.90
CA LYS A 474 -25.68 12.83 -23.85
C LYS A 474 -26.99 12.56 -23.12
N ILE A 475 -26.95 11.76 -22.05
CA ILE A 475 -28.14 11.44 -21.25
C ILE A 475 -28.68 12.68 -20.52
N LEU A 476 -27.81 13.53 -19.99
CA LEU A 476 -28.20 14.78 -19.34
C LEU A 476 -28.75 15.82 -20.32
N ALA A 477 -28.35 15.80 -21.60
CA ALA A 477 -28.85 16.71 -22.63
C ALA A 477 -30.18 16.25 -23.25
N GLY A 478 -30.45 14.94 -23.28
CA GLY A 478 -31.65 14.35 -23.91
C GLY A 478 -32.89 14.23 -23.00
N ARG A 479 -32.87 14.77 -21.79
CA ARG A 479 -33.98 14.73 -20.82
C ARG A 479 -34.11 16.03 -20.06
#